data_AF-A0A976IDT5-F1
#
_entry.id   AF-A0A976IDT5-F1
#
_cell.length_a   1.000
_cell.length_b   1.000
_cell.length_c   1.000
_cell.angle_alpha   90.00
_cell.angle_beta   90.00
_cell.angle_gamma   90.00
#
_symmetry.space_group_name_H-M   'P 1'
#
loop_
_entity.id
_entity.type
_entity.pdbx_description
1 polymer ?
#
loop_
_entity_poly.entity_id
_entity_poly.type
_entity_poly.pdbx_seq_one_letter_code
_entity_poly.pdbx_strand_id
1 'polypeptide(L)'
;MQRHLVTAIFLVGVTACFVTTLHAINLTNRDDYRRKLNAEPLLRSNTVSSKARGLNVARKEMWNAERSNTEGQRWWLDIYHKLIYELAWLIGKPGIAFEHLHADETWKEKEPNTDKKFLKWLLRVAKFRAKGGQFDDNDFIRLLKYTTSAYQQAKLFVWLQHAQDFPSMNEFAKKQLWRMKGDPNTRFTVYQVLVDNGETPASIFKNDYNNEIGATFVNWLFYVKMFRDTQDYSEEDLFRLLTKHHSNEAVIKEFTSLAMSTSHKVPYYLVNKMLAYLISKPETTQLVFDTWLASRIHPAAARKILLPGDQFDPYSVLFGCWLNYVRQFREISNTFSNDDFSLLLSKTKSDTDLVKALSSFRNDPRLQKLVETGLVYMKFLMDFKRSLKDRVGPEEVFASMQPSVSVDAENFLFRHWLRYAWSYMKQNRGDATGKAFTNAALFDFLMKEGTKSIEELANVFRSLLFVSRLEGISQRMLLYMASTSKVSTKVLRCLVESGQNPFSFILPLGYCEAVTFTKWFKYLTEYTIAQGRIDLKGILAIYNRLNSRMPGIHGPMLLESPFKQDSLKAAQLIAKLRPILEVTELKELARKLIVIAELQLKGLSVDISVLKKFME
;
A
#
# COMPACT_ATOMS: atom_id res chain seq x y z
N MET A 1 -37.75 -49.01 23.93
CA MET A 1 -36.89 -48.36 22.91
C MET A 1 -35.65 -49.20 22.55
N GLN A 2 -34.86 -49.68 23.53
CA GLN A 2 -33.65 -50.48 23.27
C GLN A 2 -33.88 -51.76 22.44
N ARG A 3 -34.97 -52.51 22.66
CA ARG A 3 -35.26 -53.74 21.87
C ARG A 3 -35.44 -53.47 20.38
N HIS A 4 -36.20 -52.44 19.99
CA HIS A 4 -36.39 -52.11 18.57
C HIS A 4 -35.13 -51.54 17.91
N LEU A 5 -34.27 -50.86 18.66
CA LEU A 5 -32.96 -50.41 18.17
C LEU A 5 -32.05 -51.61 17.86
N VAL A 6 -32.01 -52.60 18.75
CA VAL A 6 -31.25 -53.84 18.55
C VAL A 6 -31.79 -54.60 17.33
N THR A 7 -33.11 -54.70 17.16
CA THR A 7 -33.70 -55.38 16.00
C THR A 7 -33.41 -54.63 14.69
N ALA A 8 -33.45 -53.29 14.69
CA ALA A 8 -33.12 -52.49 13.52
C ALA A 8 -31.62 -52.59 13.16
N ILE A 9 -30.73 -52.55 14.14
CA ILE A 9 -29.28 -52.75 13.95
C ILE A 9 -29.02 -54.17 13.41
N PHE A 10 -29.71 -55.17 13.94
CA PHE A 10 -29.57 -56.56 13.48
C PHE A 10 -30.07 -56.73 12.05
N LEU A 11 -31.23 -56.17 11.70
CA LEU A 11 -31.75 -56.18 10.33
C LEU A 11 -30.80 -55.47 9.37
N VAL A 12 -30.28 -54.28 9.72
CA VAL A 12 -29.30 -53.57 8.89
C VAL A 12 -28.02 -54.37 8.73
N GLY A 13 -27.52 -54.99 9.81
CA GLY A 13 -26.34 -55.84 9.79
C GLY A 13 -26.53 -57.07 8.91
N VAL A 14 -27.67 -57.77 9.03
CA VAL A 14 -28.02 -58.92 8.20
C VAL A 14 -28.16 -58.50 6.73
N THR A 15 -28.80 -57.38 6.47
CA THR A 15 -29.00 -56.88 5.09
C THR A 15 -27.68 -56.44 4.46
N ALA A 16 -26.81 -55.74 5.20
CA ALA A 16 -25.48 -55.35 4.73
C ALA A 16 -24.58 -56.56 4.47
N CYS A 17 -24.65 -57.60 5.32
CA CYS A 17 -23.92 -58.85 5.15
C CYS A 17 -24.43 -59.63 3.93
N PHE A 18 -25.74 -59.67 3.71
CA PHE A 18 -26.32 -60.24 2.49
C PHE A 18 -25.86 -59.49 1.23
N VAL A 19 -25.75 -58.16 1.32
CA VAL A 19 -25.34 -57.28 0.21
C VAL A 19 -23.85 -57.41 -0.11
N THR A 20 -22.96 -57.45 0.88
CA THR A 20 -21.53 -57.70 0.62
C THR A 20 -21.31 -59.09 0.05
N THR A 21 -22.10 -60.07 0.50
CA THR A 21 -22.06 -61.44 -0.04
C THR A 21 -22.57 -61.47 -1.49
N LEU A 22 -23.69 -60.82 -1.80
CA LEU A 22 -24.20 -60.72 -3.18
C LEU A 22 -23.28 -59.92 -4.11
N HIS A 23 -22.64 -58.86 -3.61
CA HIS A 23 -21.66 -58.08 -4.37
C HIS A 23 -20.38 -58.89 -4.63
N ALA A 24 -19.89 -59.63 -3.64
CA ALA A 24 -18.77 -60.55 -3.78
C ALA A 24 -19.07 -61.69 -4.77
N ILE A 25 -20.30 -62.23 -4.75
CA ILE A 25 -20.79 -63.22 -5.73
C ILE A 25 -20.85 -62.62 -7.14
N ASN A 26 -21.30 -61.38 -7.28
CA ASN A 26 -21.35 -60.70 -8.58
C ASN A 26 -19.94 -60.40 -9.12
N LEU A 27 -18.99 -60.03 -8.26
CA LEU A 27 -17.59 -59.82 -8.64
C LEU A 27 -16.90 -61.13 -9.04
N THR A 28 -17.17 -62.24 -8.34
CA THR A 28 -16.66 -63.57 -8.72
C THR A 28 -17.25 -64.04 -10.06
N ASN A 29 -18.54 -63.81 -10.31
CA ASN A 29 -19.14 -64.06 -11.62
C ASN A 29 -18.52 -63.19 -12.74
N ARG A 30 -18.07 -61.97 -12.42
CA ARG A 30 -17.41 -61.05 -13.36
C ARG A 30 -16.00 -61.52 -13.71
N ASP A 31 -15.26 -62.06 -12.75
CA ASP A 31 -13.95 -62.68 -12.97
C ASP A 31 -14.06 -64.00 -13.74
N ASP A 32 -15.11 -64.78 -13.52
CA ASP A 32 -15.40 -65.99 -14.30
C ASP A 32 -15.79 -65.68 -15.75
N TYR A 33 -16.49 -64.57 -15.99
CA TYR A 33 -16.79 -64.07 -17.33
C TYR A 33 -15.52 -63.55 -18.05
N ARG A 34 -14.62 -62.86 -17.33
CA ARG A 34 -13.29 -62.46 -17.85
C ARG A 34 -12.41 -63.66 -18.20
N ARG A 35 -12.44 -64.72 -17.38
CA ARG A 35 -11.72 -65.98 -17.67
C ARG A 35 -12.28 -66.67 -18.90
N LYS A 36 -13.61 -66.69 -19.09
CA LYS A 36 -14.26 -67.24 -20.30
C LYS A 36 -13.91 -66.44 -21.56
N LEU A 37 -13.87 -65.10 -21.48
CA LEU A 37 -13.45 -64.25 -22.62
C LEU A 37 -11.97 -64.46 -23.02
N ASN A 38 -11.10 -64.80 -22.07
CA ASN A 38 -9.68 -65.05 -22.32
C ASN A 38 -9.38 -66.51 -22.74
N ALA A 39 -10.37 -67.41 -22.71
CA ALA A 39 -10.22 -68.83 -23.01
C ALA A 39 -10.62 -69.23 -24.44
N GLU A 40 -11.14 -68.31 -25.26
CA GLU A 40 -11.41 -68.60 -26.67
C GLU A 40 -10.11 -68.60 -27.51
N PRO A 41 -9.87 -69.64 -28.33
CA PRO A 41 -8.65 -69.72 -29.12
C PRO A 41 -8.66 -68.67 -30.23
N LEU A 42 -7.64 -67.81 -30.24
CA LEU A 42 -7.34 -66.85 -31.30
C LEU A 42 -7.16 -67.56 -32.64
N LEU A 43 -8.26 -67.72 -33.39
CA LEU A 43 -8.20 -68.11 -34.80
C LEU A 43 -7.59 -66.96 -35.61
N ARG A 44 -6.51 -67.32 -36.31
CA ARG A 44 -5.66 -66.46 -37.13
C ARG A 44 -6.47 -65.78 -38.24
N SER A 45 -6.64 -64.46 -38.17
CA SER A 45 -6.79 -63.64 -39.37
C SER A 45 -5.98 -62.33 -39.21
N ASN A 46 -5.07 -62.10 -40.16
CA ASN A 46 -4.09 -61.01 -40.15
C ASN A 46 -4.66 -59.73 -40.78
N THR A 47 -5.66 -59.12 -40.15
CA THR A 47 -5.98 -57.71 -40.46
C THR A 47 -6.13 -56.89 -39.19
N VAL A 48 -5.22 -55.95 -38.98
CA VAL A 48 -5.15 -55.03 -37.82
C VAL A 48 -6.46 -54.23 -37.64
N SER A 49 -7.26 -54.10 -38.70
CA SER A 49 -8.58 -53.45 -38.73
C SER A 49 -9.68 -54.20 -37.97
N SER A 50 -9.67 -55.55 -37.96
CA SER A 50 -10.75 -56.34 -37.33
C SER A 50 -10.62 -56.41 -35.80
N LYS A 51 -9.38 -56.43 -35.27
CA LYS A 51 -9.10 -56.39 -33.82
C LYS A 51 -9.53 -55.07 -33.18
N ALA A 52 -9.33 -53.93 -33.86
CA ALA A 52 -9.75 -52.62 -33.35
C ALA A 52 -11.28 -52.45 -33.36
N ARG A 53 -11.98 -53.03 -34.34
CA ARG A 53 -13.46 -53.08 -34.35
C ARG A 53 -14.00 -54.00 -33.27
N GLY A 54 -13.42 -55.18 -33.07
CA GLY A 54 -13.82 -56.11 -32.01
C GLY A 54 -13.66 -55.52 -30.61
N LEU A 55 -12.55 -54.82 -30.34
CA LEU A 55 -12.33 -54.12 -29.07
C LEU A 55 -13.29 -52.94 -28.85
N ASN A 56 -13.64 -52.19 -29.90
CA ASN A 56 -14.60 -51.09 -29.78
C ASN A 56 -16.06 -51.57 -29.65
N VAL A 57 -16.42 -52.68 -30.29
CA VAL A 57 -17.74 -53.32 -30.12
C VAL A 57 -17.84 -53.94 -28.73
N ALA A 58 -16.83 -54.68 -28.27
CA ALA A 58 -16.79 -55.23 -26.92
C ALA A 58 -16.79 -54.13 -25.85
N ARG A 59 -16.09 -53.00 -26.07
CA ARG A 59 -16.11 -51.84 -25.17
C ARG A 59 -17.47 -51.14 -25.17
N LYS A 60 -18.14 -51.04 -26.32
CA LYS A 60 -19.48 -50.45 -26.45
C LYS A 60 -20.56 -51.36 -25.86
N GLU A 61 -20.44 -52.68 -26.01
CA GLU A 61 -21.32 -53.67 -25.38
C GLU A 61 -21.05 -53.80 -23.89
N MET A 62 -19.81 -53.70 -23.43
CA MET A 62 -19.49 -53.66 -22.00
C MET A 62 -20.03 -52.38 -21.35
N TRP A 63 -19.92 -51.22 -22.02
CA TRP A 63 -20.49 -49.94 -21.56
C TRP A 63 -22.03 -49.94 -21.62
N ASN A 64 -22.63 -50.62 -22.61
CA ASN A 64 -24.07 -50.80 -22.70
C ASN A 64 -24.58 -51.83 -21.67
N ALA A 65 -23.82 -52.87 -21.34
CA ALA A 65 -24.11 -53.83 -20.28
C ALA A 65 -23.94 -53.19 -18.88
N GLU A 66 -22.97 -52.27 -18.74
CA GLU A 66 -22.82 -51.42 -17.55
C GLU A 66 -23.99 -50.46 -17.41
N ARG A 67 -24.62 -50.03 -18.52
CA ARG A 67 -25.87 -49.23 -18.53
C ARG A 67 -27.13 -50.08 -18.33
N SER A 68 -27.20 -51.30 -18.84
CA SER A 68 -28.40 -52.15 -18.71
C SER A 68 -28.56 -52.79 -17.33
N ASN A 69 -27.53 -52.69 -16.47
CA ASN A 69 -27.59 -53.07 -15.05
C ASN A 69 -27.81 -51.86 -14.11
N THR A 70 -28.08 -50.65 -14.65
CA THR A 70 -28.08 -49.42 -13.84
C THR A 70 -29.36 -49.14 -13.07
N GLU A 71 -30.53 -49.57 -13.54
CA GLU A 71 -31.78 -49.13 -12.91
C GLU A 71 -31.99 -49.83 -11.57
N GLY A 72 -31.76 -51.15 -11.52
CA GLY A 72 -31.76 -51.92 -10.27
C GLY A 72 -30.67 -51.48 -9.30
N GLN A 73 -29.45 -51.22 -9.78
CA GLN A 73 -28.36 -50.73 -8.92
C GLN A 73 -28.63 -49.31 -8.40
N ARG A 74 -29.14 -48.40 -9.23
CA ARG A 74 -29.53 -47.05 -8.81
C ARG A 74 -30.69 -47.08 -7.80
N TRP A 75 -31.68 -47.94 -8.04
CA TRP A 75 -32.78 -48.14 -7.10
C TRP A 75 -32.29 -48.66 -5.74
N TRP A 76 -31.40 -49.64 -5.74
CA TRP A 76 -30.79 -50.17 -4.52
C TRP A 76 -29.90 -49.16 -3.80
N LEU A 77 -29.07 -48.41 -4.53
CA LEU A 77 -28.28 -47.31 -3.97
C LEU A 77 -29.21 -46.25 -3.35
N ASP A 78 -30.28 -45.86 -4.01
CA ASP A 78 -31.26 -44.90 -3.46
C ASP A 78 -31.90 -45.42 -2.16
N ILE A 79 -32.26 -46.71 -2.09
CA ILE A 79 -32.75 -47.34 -0.85
C ILE A 79 -31.67 -47.35 0.23
N TYR A 80 -30.44 -47.73 -0.10
CA TYR A 80 -29.31 -47.74 0.83
C TYR A 80 -29.07 -46.35 1.41
N HIS A 81 -28.99 -45.32 0.56
CA HIS A 81 -28.82 -43.94 1.00
C HIS A 81 -29.99 -43.45 1.87
N LYS A 82 -31.25 -43.79 1.53
CA LYS A 82 -32.42 -43.49 2.37
C LYS A 82 -32.37 -44.18 3.74
N LEU A 83 -31.93 -45.45 3.80
CA LEU A 83 -31.80 -46.19 5.05
C LEU A 83 -30.70 -45.57 5.94
N ILE A 84 -29.50 -45.34 5.38
CA ILE A 84 -28.40 -44.70 6.11
C ILE A 84 -28.80 -43.30 6.58
N TYR A 85 -29.52 -42.54 5.74
CA TYR A 85 -30.05 -41.23 6.10
C TYR A 85 -30.93 -41.29 7.36
N GLU A 86 -31.91 -42.19 7.41
CA GLU A 86 -32.80 -42.31 8.57
C GLU A 86 -32.07 -42.90 9.80
N LEU A 87 -31.14 -43.84 9.61
CA LEU A 87 -30.30 -44.38 10.69
C LEU A 87 -29.39 -43.31 11.31
N ALA A 88 -28.78 -42.44 10.48
CA ALA A 88 -27.93 -41.35 10.94
C ALA A 88 -28.69 -40.39 11.86
N TRP A 89 -29.98 -40.13 11.59
CA TRP A 89 -30.84 -39.37 12.49
C TRP A 89 -31.13 -40.09 13.80
N LEU A 90 -31.37 -41.41 13.77
CA LEU A 90 -31.61 -42.20 14.98
C LEU A 90 -30.42 -42.18 15.96
N ILE A 91 -29.20 -42.17 15.43
CA ILE A 91 -27.97 -42.11 16.24
C ILE A 91 -27.48 -40.68 16.51
N GLY A 92 -28.26 -39.66 16.12
CA GLY A 92 -27.93 -38.26 16.37
C GLY A 92 -26.67 -37.78 15.64
N LYS A 93 -26.41 -38.24 14.41
CA LYS A 93 -25.29 -37.81 13.56
C LYS A 93 -25.78 -37.08 12.28
N PRO A 94 -26.17 -35.80 12.38
CA PRO A 94 -26.72 -35.06 11.23
C PRO A 94 -25.75 -34.90 10.06
N GLY A 95 -24.43 -34.91 10.33
CA GLY A 95 -23.40 -34.85 9.29
C GLY A 95 -23.41 -36.06 8.36
N ILE A 96 -23.51 -37.27 8.92
CA ILE A 96 -23.65 -38.51 8.13
C ILE A 96 -24.98 -38.48 7.36
N ALA A 97 -26.06 -38.01 7.99
CA ALA A 97 -27.34 -37.87 7.29
C ALA A 97 -27.20 -36.94 6.07
N PHE A 98 -26.43 -35.87 6.17
CA PHE A 98 -26.20 -34.98 5.03
C PHE A 98 -25.45 -35.64 3.87
N GLU A 99 -24.38 -36.37 4.18
CA GLU A 99 -23.57 -37.08 3.16
C GLU A 99 -24.43 -38.06 2.35
N HIS A 100 -25.45 -38.64 2.96
CA HIS A 100 -26.38 -39.56 2.30
C HIS A 100 -27.68 -38.89 1.80
N LEU A 101 -27.87 -37.58 2.02
CA LEU A 101 -29.02 -36.82 1.51
C LEU A 101 -29.00 -36.73 -0.03
N HIS A 102 -27.80 -36.70 -0.60
CA HIS A 102 -27.56 -36.47 -2.02
C HIS A 102 -26.48 -37.41 -2.57
N ALA A 103 -26.84 -38.67 -2.78
CA ALA A 103 -26.03 -39.66 -3.51
C ALA A 103 -25.72 -39.27 -4.97
N ASP A 104 -26.41 -38.26 -5.49
CA ASP A 104 -26.28 -37.72 -6.85
C ASP A 104 -25.60 -36.35 -6.78
N GLU A 105 -24.42 -36.21 -7.43
CA GLU A 105 -23.57 -35.02 -7.38
C GLU A 105 -24.22 -33.73 -7.92
N THR A 106 -25.34 -33.84 -8.64
CA THR A 106 -26.08 -32.72 -9.27
C THR A 106 -26.56 -31.66 -8.29
N TRP A 107 -26.58 -31.95 -6.99
CA TRP A 107 -27.00 -30.99 -5.98
C TRP A 107 -26.01 -29.83 -5.76
N LYS A 108 -24.71 -30.03 -6.05
CA LYS A 108 -23.69 -28.98 -5.94
C LYS A 108 -23.97 -27.80 -6.88
N GLU A 109 -24.70 -28.06 -7.95
CA GLU A 109 -25.14 -27.07 -8.95
C GLU A 109 -26.44 -26.35 -8.55
N LYS A 110 -27.19 -26.89 -7.58
CA LYS A 110 -28.44 -26.30 -7.11
C LYS A 110 -28.20 -25.34 -5.95
N GLU A 111 -29.06 -24.34 -5.84
CA GLU A 111 -29.01 -23.42 -4.71
C GLU A 111 -29.58 -24.11 -3.46
N PRO A 112 -28.85 -24.16 -2.33
CA PRO A 112 -29.28 -24.90 -1.14
C PRO A 112 -30.66 -24.51 -0.62
N ASN A 113 -31.01 -23.21 -0.69
CA ASN A 113 -32.30 -22.68 -0.26
C ASN A 113 -33.49 -23.05 -1.19
N THR A 114 -33.23 -23.68 -2.35
CA THR A 114 -34.26 -24.13 -3.29
C THR A 114 -34.42 -25.65 -3.32
N ASP A 115 -33.43 -26.39 -2.81
CA ASP A 115 -33.46 -27.85 -2.81
C ASP A 115 -34.34 -28.40 -1.66
N LYS A 116 -35.48 -28.99 -2.03
CA LYS A 116 -36.45 -29.59 -1.08
C LYS A 116 -35.81 -30.62 -0.14
N LYS A 117 -34.84 -31.41 -0.60
CA LYS A 117 -34.16 -32.41 0.23
C LYS A 117 -33.27 -31.71 1.26
N PHE A 118 -32.48 -30.73 0.82
CA PHE A 118 -31.66 -29.89 1.69
C PHE A 118 -32.49 -29.21 2.78
N LEU A 119 -33.59 -28.56 2.40
CA LEU A 119 -34.51 -27.89 3.32
C LEU A 119 -35.10 -28.84 4.36
N LYS A 120 -35.48 -30.07 3.95
CA LYS A 120 -35.98 -31.11 4.87
C LYS A 120 -34.90 -31.55 5.87
N TRP A 121 -33.67 -31.73 5.43
CA TRP A 121 -32.55 -32.04 6.31
C TRP A 121 -32.27 -30.88 7.28
N LEU A 122 -32.22 -29.66 6.77
CA LEU A 122 -31.98 -28.46 7.56
C LEU A 122 -33.03 -28.28 8.67
N LEU A 123 -34.30 -28.61 8.37
CA LEU A 123 -35.40 -28.52 9.34
C LEU A 123 -35.21 -29.53 10.47
N ARG A 124 -34.74 -30.74 10.15
CA ARG A 124 -34.38 -31.75 11.15
C ARG A 124 -33.17 -31.33 11.96
N VAL A 125 -32.15 -30.71 11.35
CA VAL A 125 -30.98 -30.14 12.06
C VAL A 125 -31.43 -29.08 13.06
N ALA A 126 -32.26 -28.13 12.64
CA ALA A 126 -32.77 -27.07 13.50
C ALA A 126 -33.52 -27.64 14.72
N LYS A 127 -34.41 -28.63 14.49
CA LYS A 127 -35.13 -29.33 15.56
C LYS A 127 -34.20 -30.13 16.48
N PHE A 128 -33.17 -30.78 15.94
CA PHE A 128 -32.19 -31.54 16.70
C PHE A 128 -31.36 -30.63 17.62
N ARG A 129 -30.89 -29.50 17.09
CA ARG A 129 -30.15 -28.48 17.86
C ARG A 129 -31.03 -27.85 18.94
N ALA A 130 -32.28 -27.53 18.64
CA ALA A 130 -33.23 -26.98 19.61
C ALA A 130 -33.50 -27.92 20.80
N LYS A 131 -33.31 -29.23 20.63
CA LYS A 131 -33.42 -30.25 21.70
C LYS A 131 -32.12 -30.49 22.46
N GLY A 132 -31.07 -29.69 22.23
CA GLY A 132 -29.75 -29.86 22.86
C GLY A 132 -28.87 -30.95 22.25
N GLY A 133 -29.14 -31.36 21.00
CA GLY A 133 -28.31 -32.33 20.29
C GLY A 133 -26.88 -31.82 20.03
N GLN A 134 -25.90 -32.72 20.08
CA GLN A 134 -24.49 -32.43 19.79
C GLN A 134 -24.24 -32.29 18.28
N PHE A 135 -24.59 -31.14 17.72
CA PHE A 135 -24.21 -30.73 16.36
C PHE A 135 -24.03 -29.22 16.35
N ASP A 136 -22.79 -28.78 16.52
CA ASP A 136 -22.48 -27.40 16.82
C ASP A 136 -22.31 -26.53 15.56
N ASP A 137 -22.00 -25.24 15.77
CA ASP A 137 -21.75 -24.28 14.69
C ASP A 137 -20.60 -24.73 13.78
N ASN A 138 -19.56 -25.36 14.33
CA ASN A 138 -18.36 -25.73 13.60
C ASN A 138 -18.61 -26.94 12.72
N ASP A 139 -19.37 -27.92 13.21
CA ASP A 139 -19.79 -29.09 12.44
C ASP A 139 -20.61 -28.68 11.22
N PHE A 140 -21.59 -27.79 11.41
CA PHE A 140 -22.43 -27.28 10.33
C PHE A 140 -21.59 -26.53 9.29
N ILE A 141 -20.70 -25.64 9.71
CA ILE A 141 -19.83 -24.87 8.80
C ILE A 141 -18.85 -25.76 8.06
N ARG A 142 -18.23 -26.72 8.74
CA ARG A 142 -17.31 -27.68 8.11
C ARG A 142 -17.99 -28.41 6.97
N LEU A 143 -19.21 -28.89 7.22
CA LEU A 143 -20.01 -29.61 6.24
C LEU A 143 -20.44 -28.73 5.05
N LEU A 144 -20.86 -27.49 5.30
CA LEU A 144 -21.14 -26.55 4.21
C LEU A 144 -19.89 -26.22 3.38
N LYS A 145 -18.73 -26.04 4.01
CA LYS A 145 -17.47 -25.74 3.30
C LYS A 145 -17.04 -26.81 2.32
N TYR A 146 -17.30 -28.08 2.64
CA TYR A 146 -16.98 -29.19 1.72
C TYR A 146 -17.87 -29.24 0.49
N THR A 147 -18.99 -28.53 0.52
CA THR A 147 -20.10 -28.86 -0.36
C THR A 147 -20.74 -27.67 -1.06
N THR A 148 -20.44 -26.45 -0.61
CA THR A 148 -20.98 -25.21 -1.17
C THR A 148 -19.89 -24.15 -1.29
N SER A 149 -19.97 -23.33 -2.32
CA SER A 149 -19.13 -22.14 -2.48
C SER A 149 -19.42 -21.09 -1.40
N ALA A 150 -18.49 -20.16 -1.17
CA ALA A 150 -18.72 -19.05 -0.24
C ALA A 150 -19.96 -18.21 -0.62
N TYR A 151 -20.28 -18.11 -1.93
CA TYR A 151 -21.46 -17.40 -2.42
C TYR A 151 -22.75 -18.14 -2.05
N GLN A 152 -22.82 -19.46 -2.29
CA GLN A 152 -23.95 -20.29 -1.87
C GLN A 152 -24.13 -20.27 -0.34
N GLN A 153 -23.03 -20.28 0.43
CA GLN A 153 -23.08 -20.17 1.90
C GLN A 153 -23.67 -18.82 2.33
N ALA A 154 -23.17 -17.71 1.78
CA ALA A 154 -23.70 -16.38 2.07
C ALA A 154 -25.19 -16.28 1.72
N LYS A 155 -25.60 -16.78 0.54
CA LYS A 155 -27.01 -16.79 0.11
C LYS A 155 -27.90 -17.59 1.05
N LEU A 156 -27.44 -18.77 1.47
CA LEU A 156 -28.13 -19.59 2.46
C LEU A 156 -28.28 -18.86 3.80
N PHE A 157 -27.22 -18.21 4.30
CA PHE A 157 -27.29 -17.50 5.57
C PHE A 157 -28.18 -16.26 5.51
N VAL A 158 -28.14 -15.47 4.43
CA VAL A 158 -29.05 -14.33 4.25
C VAL A 158 -30.49 -14.81 4.24
N TRP A 159 -30.80 -15.87 3.49
CA TRP A 159 -32.15 -16.47 3.51
C TRP A 159 -32.56 -16.97 4.90
N LEU A 160 -31.66 -17.63 5.63
CA LEU A 160 -31.92 -18.14 6.99
C LEU A 160 -32.21 -17.04 8.02
N GLN A 161 -31.75 -15.80 7.82
CA GLN A 161 -32.08 -14.69 8.72
C GLN A 161 -33.57 -14.31 8.68
N HIS A 162 -34.26 -14.61 7.58
CA HIS A 162 -35.65 -14.23 7.36
C HIS A 162 -36.61 -15.43 7.27
N ALA A 163 -36.06 -16.66 7.23
CA ALA A 163 -36.86 -17.87 7.12
C ALA A 163 -37.63 -18.16 8.42
N GLN A 164 -38.95 -17.91 8.40
CA GLN A 164 -39.85 -18.09 9.55
C GLN A 164 -39.88 -19.53 10.06
N ASP A 165 -39.65 -20.51 9.19
CA ASP A 165 -39.63 -21.93 9.54
C ASP A 165 -38.37 -22.36 10.33
N PHE A 166 -37.36 -21.49 10.44
CA PHE A 166 -36.05 -21.79 11.05
C PHE A 166 -35.62 -20.76 12.11
N PRO A 167 -36.46 -20.41 13.10
CA PRO A 167 -36.16 -19.33 14.04
C PRO A 167 -34.89 -19.61 14.87
N SER A 168 -34.62 -20.87 15.22
CA SER A 168 -33.42 -21.27 15.96
C SER A 168 -32.12 -21.12 15.16
N MET A 169 -32.19 -20.92 13.84
CA MET A 169 -31.03 -20.75 12.96
C MET A 169 -30.73 -19.29 12.66
N ASN A 170 -31.59 -18.35 13.06
CA ASN A 170 -31.44 -16.92 12.76
C ASN A 170 -30.16 -16.35 13.39
N GLU A 171 -30.00 -16.50 14.70
CA GLU A 171 -28.82 -16.01 15.44
C GLU A 171 -27.52 -16.68 14.96
N PHE A 172 -27.60 -17.96 14.60
CA PHE A 172 -26.50 -18.65 13.96
C PHE A 172 -26.13 -18.01 12.62
N ALA A 173 -27.11 -17.81 11.73
CA ALA A 173 -26.88 -17.21 10.40
C ALA A 173 -26.30 -15.80 10.50
N LYS A 174 -26.84 -14.94 11.39
CA LYS A 174 -26.29 -13.61 11.70
C LYS A 174 -24.81 -13.69 12.12
N LYS A 175 -24.48 -14.57 13.06
CA LYS A 175 -23.12 -14.78 13.54
C LYS A 175 -22.16 -15.23 12.44
N GLN A 176 -22.61 -16.12 11.54
CA GLN A 176 -21.78 -16.58 10.42
C GLN A 176 -21.59 -15.49 9.37
N LEU A 177 -22.64 -14.74 9.01
CA LEU A 177 -22.52 -13.60 8.12
C LEU A 177 -21.59 -12.54 8.68
N TRP A 178 -21.64 -12.26 9.99
CA TRP A 178 -20.72 -11.34 10.64
C TRP A 178 -19.26 -11.81 10.54
N ARG A 179 -19.01 -13.11 10.78
CA ARG A 179 -17.68 -13.71 10.59
C ARG A 179 -17.18 -13.60 9.15
N MET A 180 -18.05 -13.88 8.17
CA MET A 180 -17.71 -13.77 6.74
C MET A 180 -17.45 -12.31 6.32
N LYS A 181 -18.21 -11.34 6.85
CA LYS A 181 -17.96 -9.90 6.63
C LYS A 181 -16.63 -9.45 7.23
N GLY A 182 -16.19 -10.05 8.33
CA GLY A 182 -14.90 -9.79 8.96
C GLY A 182 -13.69 -10.39 8.23
N ASP A 183 -13.91 -11.42 7.41
CA ASP A 183 -12.86 -12.10 6.65
C ASP A 183 -12.63 -11.45 5.27
N PRO A 184 -11.42 -10.95 4.97
CA PRO A 184 -11.09 -10.35 3.69
C PRO A 184 -11.43 -11.18 2.45
N ASN A 185 -11.40 -12.51 2.57
CA ASN A 185 -11.61 -13.43 1.44
C ASN A 185 -13.09 -13.68 1.13
N THR A 186 -13.99 -13.47 2.10
CA THR A 186 -15.41 -13.80 1.96
C THR A 186 -16.34 -12.59 2.06
N ARG A 187 -15.85 -11.44 2.57
CA ARG A 187 -16.68 -10.23 2.75
C ARG A 187 -17.37 -9.73 1.48
N PHE A 188 -16.66 -9.66 0.35
CA PHE A 188 -17.23 -9.14 -0.90
C PHE A 188 -18.31 -10.08 -1.45
N THR A 189 -18.14 -11.38 -1.23
CA THR A 189 -19.15 -12.38 -1.53
C THR A 189 -20.42 -12.17 -0.72
N VAL A 190 -20.30 -11.90 0.58
CA VAL A 190 -21.46 -11.57 1.42
C VAL A 190 -22.14 -10.29 0.96
N TYR A 191 -21.35 -9.25 0.68
CA TYR A 191 -21.89 -7.99 0.19
C TYR A 191 -22.64 -8.18 -1.13
N GLN A 192 -22.09 -8.94 -2.08
CA GLN A 192 -22.75 -9.22 -3.36
C GLN A 192 -24.12 -9.87 -3.15
N VAL A 193 -24.17 -10.89 -2.28
CA VAL A 193 -25.43 -11.56 -1.95
C VAL A 193 -26.46 -10.60 -1.32
N LEU A 194 -26.02 -9.70 -0.44
CA LEU A 194 -26.93 -8.71 0.17
C LEU A 194 -27.49 -7.76 -0.88
N VAL A 195 -26.66 -7.29 -1.82
CA VAL A 195 -27.09 -6.47 -2.97
C VAL A 195 -28.07 -7.24 -3.86
N ASP A 196 -27.78 -8.49 -4.19
CA ASP A 196 -28.63 -9.35 -5.03
C ASP A 196 -30.01 -9.58 -4.39
N ASN A 197 -30.09 -9.56 -3.05
CA ASN A 197 -31.35 -9.65 -2.29
C ASN A 197 -32.03 -8.29 -2.06
N GLY A 198 -31.49 -7.19 -2.59
CA GLY A 198 -32.08 -5.85 -2.48
C GLY A 198 -31.91 -5.19 -1.11
N GLU A 199 -30.95 -5.64 -0.28
CA GLU A 199 -30.67 -5.01 1.00
C GLU A 199 -30.09 -3.60 0.80
N THR A 200 -30.74 -2.58 1.34
CA THR A 200 -30.25 -1.20 1.19
C THR A 200 -29.14 -0.87 2.20
N PRO A 201 -28.26 0.09 1.92
CA PRO A 201 -27.29 0.58 2.90
C PRO A 201 -27.93 0.97 4.25
N ALA A 202 -29.13 1.55 4.22
CA ALA A 202 -29.89 1.93 5.40
C ALA A 202 -30.36 0.71 6.22
N SER A 203 -30.84 -0.35 5.57
CA SER A 203 -31.22 -1.62 6.24
C SER A 203 -30.02 -2.22 6.97
N ILE A 204 -28.90 -2.34 6.27
CA ILE A 204 -27.67 -2.91 6.85
C ILE A 204 -27.12 -2.04 7.98
N PHE A 205 -27.08 -0.72 7.81
CA PHE A 205 -26.60 0.20 8.85
C PHE A 205 -27.42 0.08 10.15
N LYS A 206 -28.74 -0.06 10.01
CA LYS A 206 -29.63 -0.25 11.15
C LYS A 206 -29.45 -1.62 11.81
N ASN A 207 -29.45 -2.69 11.03
CA ASN A 207 -29.56 -4.06 11.54
C ASN A 207 -28.22 -4.64 12.02
N ASP A 208 -27.12 -4.30 11.35
CA ASP A 208 -25.81 -4.90 11.64
C ASP A 208 -24.90 -3.99 12.47
N TYR A 209 -25.16 -2.69 12.43
CA TYR A 209 -24.32 -1.67 13.07
C TYR A 209 -25.06 -0.91 14.18
N ASN A 210 -26.33 -1.25 14.47
CA ASN A 210 -27.17 -0.57 15.46
C ASN A 210 -27.23 0.96 15.29
N ASN A 211 -27.02 1.45 14.06
CA ASN A 211 -26.83 2.87 13.77
C ASN A 211 -25.63 3.51 14.51
N GLU A 212 -24.54 2.77 14.71
CA GLU A 212 -23.31 3.28 15.32
C GLU A 212 -22.19 3.42 14.29
N ILE A 213 -21.44 4.52 14.43
CA ILE A 213 -20.16 4.74 13.75
C ILE A 213 -19.05 4.24 14.69
N GLY A 214 -18.20 3.33 14.22
CA GLY A 214 -17.12 2.74 15.02
C GLY A 214 -16.21 1.80 14.25
N ALA A 215 -15.56 0.86 14.94
CA ALA A 215 -14.51 0.00 14.38
C ALA A 215 -14.94 -0.82 13.14
N THR A 216 -16.24 -1.09 12.99
CA THR A 216 -16.81 -1.85 11.87
C THR A 216 -17.34 -0.95 10.75
N PHE A 217 -17.41 0.37 10.94
CA PHE A 217 -17.97 1.33 9.97
C PHE A 217 -17.29 1.25 8.59
N VAL A 218 -15.98 0.99 8.56
CA VAL A 218 -15.22 0.78 7.31
C VAL A 218 -15.76 -0.39 6.48
N ASN A 219 -16.18 -1.48 7.13
CA ASN A 219 -16.78 -2.63 6.45
C ASN A 219 -18.13 -2.23 5.82
N TRP A 220 -18.93 -1.43 6.51
CA TRP A 220 -20.16 -0.90 5.95
C TRP A 220 -19.92 0.04 4.76
N LEU A 221 -18.87 0.87 4.80
CA LEU A 221 -18.51 1.72 3.66
C LEU A 221 -18.08 0.91 2.42
N PHE A 222 -17.47 -0.27 2.60
CA PHE A 222 -17.24 -1.18 1.46
C PHE A 222 -18.55 -1.70 0.87
N TYR A 223 -19.52 -2.03 1.73
CA TYR A 223 -20.86 -2.39 1.27
C TYR A 223 -21.49 -1.25 0.46
N VAL A 224 -21.49 -0.02 0.99
CA VAL A 224 -22.02 1.18 0.31
C VAL A 224 -21.36 1.36 -1.05
N LYS A 225 -20.03 1.23 -1.13
CA LYS A 225 -19.31 1.34 -2.40
C LYS A 225 -19.82 0.31 -3.41
N MET A 226 -19.93 -0.95 -3.00
CA MET A 226 -20.33 -2.04 -3.88
C MET A 226 -21.82 -1.96 -4.27
N PHE A 227 -22.68 -1.47 -3.37
CA PHE A 227 -24.08 -1.16 -3.67
C PHE A 227 -24.16 -0.06 -4.75
N ARG A 228 -23.34 0.99 -4.66
CA ARG A 228 -23.26 2.07 -5.66
C ARG A 228 -22.80 1.62 -7.05
N ASP A 229 -22.08 0.49 -7.13
CA ASP A 229 -21.66 -0.07 -8.41
C ASP A 229 -22.83 -0.73 -9.16
N THR A 230 -23.96 -0.99 -8.49
CA THR A 230 -25.15 -1.64 -9.08
C THR A 230 -26.43 -0.80 -9.00
N GLN A 231 -26.54 0.12 -8.04
CA GLN A 231 -27.72 0.95 -7.81
C GLN A 231 -27.33 2.38 -7.45
N ASP A 232 -28.17 3.35 -7.80
CA ASP A 232 -27.92 4.76 -7.45
C ASP A 232 -28.04 4.99 -5.94
N TYR A 233 -26.98 5.49 -5.31
CA TYR A 233 -26.98 5.88 -3.91
C TYR A 233 -26.01 7.06 -3.70
N SER A 234 -26.54 8.28 -3.63
CA SER A 234 -25.73 9.50 -3.69
C SER A 234 -24.99 9.80 -2.37
N GLU A 235 -24.07 10.77 -2.39
CA GLU A 235 -23.45 11.32 -1.17
C GLU A 235 -24.49 11.99 -0.25
N GLU A 236 -25.54 12.60 -0.81
CA GLU A 236 -26.66 13.17 -0.06
C GLU A 236 -27.45 12.08 0.69
N ASP A 237 -27.74 10.95 0.04
CA ASP A 237 -28.45 9.83 0.68
C ASP A 237 -27.62 9.24 1.82
N LEU A 238 -26.31 9.04 1.58
CA LEU A 238 -25.36 8.58 2.59
C LEU A 238 -25.32 9.56 3.77
N PHE A 239 -25.23 10.85 3.50
CA PHE A 239 -25.17 11.86 4.56
C PHE A 239 -26.45 11.86 5.39
N ARG A 240 -27.61 11.92 4.73
CA ARG A 240 -28.92 11.96 5.37
C ARG A 240 -29.17 10.75 6.26
N LEU A 241 -28.73 9.57 5.82
CA LEU A 241 -28.80 8.35 6.62
C LEU A 241 -27.98 8.48 7.91
N LEU A 242 -26.73 8.95 7.82
CA LEU A 242 -25.84 9.06 8.97
C LEU A 242 -26.30 10.15 9.94
N THR A 243 -26.77 11.28 9.42
CA THR A 243 -27.25 12.40 10.25
C THR A 243 -28.61 12.17 10.88
N LYS A 244 -29.33 11.12 10.49
CA LYS A 244 -30.54 10.66 11.19
C LYS A 244 -30.22 10.12 12.59
N HIS A 245 -29.00 9.63 12.78
CA HIS A 245 -28.57 8.93 14.00
C HIS A 245 -27.39 9.61 14.70
N HIS A 246 -26.68 10.51 14.02
CA HIS A 246 -25.49 11.19 14.54
C HIS A 246 -25.52 12.69 14.24
N SER A 247 -24.80 13.48 15.02
CA SER A 247 -24.59 14.89 14.70
C SER A 247 -23.71 15.04 13.46
N ASN A 248 -23.86 16.15 12.72
CA ASN A 248 -22.99 16.48 11.59
C ASN A 248 -21.51 16.44 11.98
N GLU A 249 -21.18 16.93 13.18
CA GLU A 249 -19.82 16.94 13.71
C GLU A 249 -19.26 15.54 13.90
N ALA A 250 -20.05 14.60 14.43
CA ALA A 250 -19.61 13.21 14.60
C ALA A 250 -19.33 12.54 13.25
N VAL A 251 -20.21 12.74 12.27
CA VAL A 251 -20.04 12.21 10.91
C VAL A 251 -18.78 12.79 10.25
N ILE A 252 -18.58 14.11 10.34
CA ILE A 252 -17.40 14.80 9.78
C ILE A 252 -16.11 14.32 10.45
N LYS A 253 -16.09 14.20 11.79
CA LYS A 253 -14.94 13.69 12.55
C LYS A 253 -14.56 12.29 12.11
N GLU A 254 -15.55 11.42 11.91
CA GLU A 254 -15.28 10.05 11.44
C GLU A 254 -14.68 10.05 10.03
N PHE A 255 -15.32 10.70 9.06
CA PHE A 255 -14.79 10.73 7.69
C PHE A 255 -13.40 11.38 7.63
N THR A 256 -13.16 12.39 8.45
CA THR A 256 -11.84 13.03 8.59
C THR A 256 -10.81 12.06 9.17
N SER A 257 -11.16 11.32 10.23
CA SER A 257 -10.30 10.29 10.82
C SER A 257 -9.95 9.19 9.80
N LEU A 258 -10.95 8.72 9.05
CA LEU A 258 -10.77 7.73 7.98
C LEU A 258 -9.87 8.22 6.85
N ALA A 259 -10.01 9.48 6.43
CA ALA A 259 -9.17 10.08 5.39
C ALA A 259 -7.70 10.20 5.82
N MET A 260 -7.44 10.34 7.12
CA MET A 260 -6.11 10.43 7.71
C MET A 260 -5.53 9.08 8.12
N SER A 261 -6.32 8.01 8.06
CA SER A 261 -5.83 6.65 8.29
C SER A 261 -4.73 6.31 7.28
N THR A 262 -3.76 5.49 7.69
CA THR A 262 -2.78 4.87 6.78
C THR A 262 -3.20 3.46 6.38
N SER A 263 -4.35 3.00 6.87
CA SER A 263 -4.84 1.64 6.62
C SER A 263 -5.26 1.48 5.16
N HIS A 264 -4.67 0.51 4.45
CA HIS A 264 -5.11 0.12 3.11
C HIS A 264 -6.52 -0.48 3.07
N LYS A 265 -7.15 -0.66 4.24
CA LYS A 265 -8.50 -1.21 4.36
C LYS A 265 -9.59 -0.14 4.30
N VAL A 266 -9.29 1.13 4.05
CA VAL A 266 -10.31 2.19 3.94
C VAL A 266 -10.69 2.42 2.47
N PRO A 267 -11.99 2.52 2.11
CA PRO A 267 -12.40 2.90 0.76
C PRO A 267 -12.19 4.41 0.53
N TYR A 268 -10.94 4.88 0.41
CA TYR A 268 -10.57 6.30 0.34
C TYR A 268 -11.32 7.10 -0.72
N TYR A 269 -11.64 6.49 -1.86
CA TYR A 269 -12.43 7.15 -2.90
C TYR A 269 -13.79 7.61 -2.38
N LEU A 270 -14.50 6.74 -1.65
CA LEU A 270 -15.82 7.06 -1.07
C LEU A 270 -15.68 8.10 0.04
N VAL A 271 -14.68 7.93 0.91
CA VAL A 271 -14.39 8.87 2.02
C VAL A 271 -14.08 10.27 1.48
N ASN A 272 -13.21 10.39 0.47
CA ASN A 272 -12.82 11.66 -0.11
C ASN A 272 -13.98 12.31 -0.86
N LYS A 273 -14.78 11.53 -1.60
CA LYS A 273 -16.00 12.03 -2.24
C LYS A 273 -16.99 12.58 -1.21
N MET A 274 -17.16 11.87 -0.09
CA MET A 274 -18.04 12.32 0.98
C MET A 274 -17.54 13.62 1.63
N LEU A 275 -16.24 13.73 1.93
CA LEU A 275 -15.66 14.97 2.46
C LEU A 275 -15.77 16.13 1.46
N ALA A 276 -15.52 15.88 0.17
CA ALA A 276 -15.71 16.88 -0.88
C ALA A 276 -17.17 17.34 -0.97
N TYR A 277 -18.11 16.40 -0.89
CA TYR A 277 -19.54 16.71 -0.82
C TYR A 277 -19.86 17.58 0.40
N LEU A 278 -19.40 17.23 1.60
CA LEU A 278 -19.63 18.02 2.82
C LEU A 278 -19.02 19.43 2.73
N ILE A 279 -17.89 19.60 2.04
CA ILE A 279 -17.26 20.90 1.81
C ILE A 279 -17.96 21.69 0.68
N SER A 280 -18.74 21.04 -0.17
CA SER A 280 -19.54 21.73 -1.18
C SER A 280 -20.83 22.34 -0.62
N LYS A 281 -21.23 21.94 0.59
CA LYS A 281 -22.46 22.37 1.26
C LYS A 281 -22.18 23.50 2.25
N PRO A 282 -22.80 24.69 2.10
CA PRO A 282 -22.56 25.83 2.98
C PRO A 282 -22.73 25.52 4.47
N GLU A 283 -23.68 24.64 4.81
CA GLU A 283 -24.05 24.30 6.19
C GLU A 283 -22.99 23.46 6.91
N THR A 284 -22.17 22.71 6.17
CA THR A 284 -21.16 21.81 6.74
C THR A 284 -19.73 22.25 6.43
N THR A 285 -19.51 23.16 5.48
CA THR A 285 -18.17 23.57 5.04
C THR A 285 -17.29 24.06 6.20
N GLN A 286 -17.79 24.99 7.01
CA GLN A 286 -17.01 25.56 8.12
C GLN A 286 -16.71 24.49 9.18
N LEU A 287 -17.67 23.62 9.49
CA LEU A 287 -17.50 22.54 10.45
C LEU A 287 -16.42 21.53 10.00
N VAL A 288 -16.34 21.25 8.69
CA VAL A 288 -15.25 20.43 8.14
C VAL A 288 -13.91 21.15 8.29
N PHE A 289 -13.83 22.44 7.97
CA PHE A 289 -12.59 23.22 8.14
C PHE A 289 -12.15 23.28 9.59
N ASP A 290 -13.04 23.56 10.53
CA ASP A 290 -12.74 23.60 11.96
C ASP A 290 -12.22 22.23 12.43
N THR A 291 -12.84 21.14 11.99
CA THR A 291 -12.39 19.77 12.29
C THR A 291 -11.00 19.49 11.71
N TRP A 292 -10.73 19.93 10.48
CA TRP A 292 -9.44 19.75 9.82
C TRP A 292 -8.33 20.59 10.47
N LEU A 293 -8.64 21.83 10.87
CA LEU A 293 -7.73 22.71 11.59
C LEU A 293 -7.39 22.15 12.98
N ALA A 294 -8.41 21.70 13.73
CA ALA A 294 -8.22 21.03 15.02
C ALA A 294 -7.36 19.76 14.89
N SER A 295 -7.57 19.00 13.81
CA SER A 295 -6.78 17.80 13.48
C SER A 295 -5.43 18.10 12.80
N ARG A 296 -5.09 19.38 12.61
CA ARG A 296 -3.89 19.88 11.94
C ARG A 296 -3.65 19.24 10.56
N ILE A 297 -4.69 19.06 9.76
CA ILE A 297 -4.58 18.48 8.42
C ILE A 297 -3.81 19.43 7.51
N HIS A 298 -2.63 19.01 7.08
CA HIS A 298 -1.79 19.84 6.22
C HIS A 298 -2.48 20.16 4.89
N PRO A 299 -2.35 21.39 4.32
CA PRO A 299 -3.03 21.78 3.08
C PRO A 299 -2.72 20.88 1.87
N ALA A 300 -1.57 20.21 1.86
CA ALA A 300 -1.23 19.20 0.85
C ALA A 300 -2.10 17.94 0.94
N ALA A 301 -2.48 17.51 2.14
CA ALA A 301 -3.39 16.38 2.36
C ALA A 301 -4.83 16.79 2.01
N ALA A 302 -5.28 17.96 2.47
CA ALA A 302 -6.56 18.57 2.09
C ALA A 302 -6.73 18.66 0.57
N ARG A 303 -5.68 19.08 -0.16
CA ARG A 303 -5.66 19.09 -1.63
C ARG A 303 -5.92 17.71 -2.21
N LYS A 304 -5.32 16.65 -1.68
CA LYS A 304 -5.51 15.28 -2.18
C LYS A 304 -6.93 14.77 -1.96
N ILE A 305 -7.59 15.21 -0.88
CA ILE A 305 -8.98 14.87 -0.56
C ILE A 305 -9.93 15.58 -1.53
N LEU A 306 -9.79 16.90 -1.64
CA LEU A 306 -10.70 17.76 -2.41
C LEU A 306 -10.48 17.71 -3.92
N LEU A 307 -9.24 17.50 -4.32
CA LEU A 307 -8.79 17.62 -5.70
C LEU A 307 -7.96 16.37 -6.07
N PRO A 308 -8.58 15.17 -6.04
CA PRO A 308 -7.86 13.92 -6.21
C PRO A 308 -7.35 13.74 -7.65
N GLY A 309 -6.07 13.38 -7.74
CA GLY A 309 -5.43 12.90 -8.96
C GLY A 309 -5.39 13.90 -10.12
N ASP A 310 -5.64 13.33 -11.30
CA ASP A 310 -5.53 13.93 -12.63
C ASP A 310 -6.76 14.73 -13.06
N GLN A 311 -7.82 14.69 -12.25
CA GLN A 311 -9.11 15.35 -12.44
C GLN A 311 -9.16 16.68 -11.68
N PHE A 312 -8.01 17.34 -11.51
CA PHE A 312 -7.98 18.69 -10.99
C PHE A 312 -8.73 19.59 -11.97
N ASP A 313 -9.99 19.90 -11.63
CA ASP A 313 -10.76 20.95 -12.27
C ASP A 313 -10.51 22.25 -11.50
N PRO A 314 -9.69 23.17 -12.05
CA PRO A 314 -9.41 24.44 -11.41
C PRO A 314 -10.66 25.31 -11.24
N TYR A 315 -11.73 25.06 -12.00
CA TYR A 315 -12.99 25.80 -11.89
C TYR A 315 -13.99 25.18 -10.92
N SER A 316 -13.65 24.06 -10.30
CA SER A 316 -14.51 23.43 -9.30
C SER A 316 -14.67 24.31 -8.05
N VAL A 317 -15.87 24.29 -7.47
CA VAL A 317 -16.16 24.93 -6.17
C VAL A 317 -15.17 24.45 -5.09
N LEU A 318 -14.74 23.19 -5.18
CA LEU A 318 -13.78 22.58 -4.27
C LEU A 318 -12.39 23.23 -4.32
N PHE A 319 -11.98 23.80 -5.47
CA PHE A 319 -10.72 24.55 -5.54
C PHE A 319 -10.81 25.84 -4.71
N GLY A 320 -11.91 26.59 -4.82
CA GLY A 320 -12.17 27.75 -3.97
C GLY A 320 -12.23 27.40 -2.48
N CYS A 321 -12.90 26.30 -2.14
CA CYS A 321 -12.93 25.79 -0.76
C CYS A 321 -11.52 25.42 -0.25
N TRP A 322 -10.70 24.77 -1.08
CA TRP A 322 -9.32 24.46 -0.72
C TRP A 322 -8.48 25.73 -0.49
N LEU A 323 -8.62 26.75 -1.32
CA LEU A 323 -7.94 28.04 -1.14
C LEU A 323 -8.35 28.71 0.18
N ASN A 324 -9.65 28.70 0.51
CA ASN A 324 -10.13 29.23 1.79
C ASN A 324 -9.57 28.43 2.98
N TYR A 325 -9.46 27.11 2.87
CA TYR A 325 -8.81 26.29 3.88
C TYR A 325 -7.33 26.63 4.04
N VAL A 326 -6.58 26.79 2.94
CA VAL A 326 -5.17 27.21 2.96
C VAL A 326 -4.99 28.54 3.70
N ARG A 327 -5.88 29.51 3.45
CA ARG A 327 -5.87 30.80 4.15
C ARG A 327 -6.04 30.61 5.65
N GLN A 328 -7.11 29.93 6.09
CA GLN A 328 -7.39 29.70 7.51
C GLN A 328 -6.25 28.92 8.20
N PHE A 329 -5.72 27.90 7.52
CA PHE A 329 -4.58 27.13 8.04
C PHE A 329 -3.36 28.01 8.28
N ARG A 330 -3.08 28.96 7.38
CA ARG A 330 -1.95 29.89 7.50
C ARG A 330 -2.13 30.92 8.61
N GLU A 331 -3.36 31.35 8.87
CA GLU A 331 -3.67 32.27 9.98
C GLU A 331 -3.40 31.62 11.33
N ILE A 332 -3.61 30.30 11.44
CA ILE A 332 -3.38 29.53 12.67
C ILE A 332 -1.96 28.95 12.73
N SER A 333 -1.35 28.65 11.57
CA SER A 333 -0.06 27.96 11.48
C SER A 333 0.85 28.57 10.42
N ASN A 334 2.01 29.04 10.84
CA ASN A 334 3.07 29.51 9.94
C ASN A 334 3.86 28.37 9.26
N THR A 335 3.41 27.11 9.39
CA THR A 335 4.14 25.95 8.85
C THR A 335 3.95 25.74 7.34
N PHE A 336 2.95 26.36 6.72
CA PHE A 336 2.66 26.21 5.29
C PHE A 336 3.07 27.46 4.51
N SER A 337 4.32 27.48 4.05
CA SER A 337 4.95 28.63 3.42
C SER A 337 4.37 28.97 2.04
N ASN A 338 4.67 30.16 1.53
CA ASN A 338 4.34 30.52 0.16
C ASN A 338 4.98 29.60 -0.89
N ASP A 339 6.16 29.06 -0.58
CA ASP A 339 6.83 28.07 -1.41
C ASP A 339 6.04 26.77 -1.49
N ASP A 340 5.54 26.27 -0.36
CA ASP A 340 4.73 25.05 -0.33
C ASP A 340 3.44 25.22 -1.14
N PHE A 341 2.82 26.40 -1.07
CA PHE A 341 1.66 26.73 -1.89
C PHE A 341 1.99 26.76 -3.39
N SER A 342 3.04 27.47 -3.78
CA SER A 342 3.51 27.49 -5.17
C SER A 342 3.80 26.08 -5.69
N LEU A 343 4.34 25.22 -4.83
CA LEU A 343 4.69 23.86 -5.17
C LEU A 343 3.46 22.99 -5.40
N LEU A 344 2.43 23.15 -4.58
CA LEU A 344 1.15 22.45 -4.75
C LEU A 344 0.38 22.94 -5.98
N LEU A 345 0.45 24.24 -6.27
CA LEU A 345 -0.08 24.84 -7.49
C LEU A 345 0.62 24.27 -8.74
N SER A 346 1.95 24.13 -8.72
CA SER A 346 2.70 23.60 -9.87
C SER A 346 2.40 22.13 -10.26
N LYS A 347 1.65 21.40 -9.44
CA LYS A 347 1.25 20.00 -9.68
C LYS A 347 -0.05 19.86 -10.49
N THR A 348 -0.57 20.95 -11.02
CA THR A 348 -1.76 20.95 -11.87
C THR A 348 -1.37 20.65 -13.32
N LYS A 349 -2.31 20.13 -14.12
CA LYS A 349 -2.04 19.72 -15.51
C LYS A 349 -1.78 20.88 -16.47
N SER A 350 -2.35 22.05 -16.18
CA SER A 350 -2.33 23.21 -17.06
C SER A 350 -2.05 24.47 -16.24
N ASP A 351 -0.94 25.15 -16.53
CA ASP A 351 -0.60 26.42 -15.88
C ASP A 351 -1.60 27.51 -16.26
N THR A 352 -2.04 27.53 -17.53
CA THR A 352 -2.99 28.53 -18.05
C THR A 352 -4.36 28.41 -17.42
N ASP A 353 -4.87 27.19 -17.23
CA ASP A 353 -6.18 26.99 -16.59
C ASP A 353 -6.11 27.32 -15.10
N LEU A 354 -4.99 27.03 -14.45
CA LEU A 354 -4.77 27.42 -13.07
C LEU A 354 -4.73 28.95 -12.90
N VAL A 355 -4.06 29.68 -13.80
CA VAL A 355 -4.05 31.16 -13.77
C VAL A 355 -5.45 31.71 -13.95
N LYS A 356 -6.23 31.18 -14.91
CA LYS A 356 -7.63 31.60 -15.13
C LYS A 356 -8.49 31.36 -13.89
N ALA A 357 -8.38 30.20 -13.26
CA ALA A 357 -9.14 29.91 -12.05
C ALA A 357 -8.68 30.74 -10.84
N LEU A 358 -7.38 30.93 -10.63
CA LEU A 358 -6.93 31.87 -9.59
C LEU A 358 -7.49 33.27 -9.84
N SER A 359 -7.50 33.71 -11.10
CA SER A 359 -8.05 35.01 -11.48
C SER A 359 -9.56 35.13 -11.21
N SER A 360 -10.33 34.04 -11.28
CA SER A 360 -11.76 34.09 -10.95
C SER A 360 -12.03 34.36 -9.45
N PHE A 361 -11.04 34.13 -8.57
CA PHE A 361 -11.12 34.46 -7.14
C PHE A 361 -10.52 35.82 -6.79
N ARG A 362 -10.03 36.59 -7.77
CA ARG A 362 -9.34 37.88 -7.53
C ARG A 362 -10.21 38.91 -6.80
N ASN A 363 -11.52 38.86 -7.06
CA ASN A 363 -12.51 39.77 -6.47
C ASN A 363 -13.06 39.25 -5.13
N ASP A 364 -12.67 38.06 -4.66
CA ASP A 364 -13.05 37.59 -3.32
C ASP A 364 -12.11 38.25 -2.29
N PRO A 365 -12.59 39.19 -1.45
CA PRO A 365 -11.75 39.92 -0.51
C PRO A 365 -11.08 38.99 0.52
N ARG A 366 -11.67 37.82 0.78
CA ARG A 366 -11.11 36.83 1.71
C ARG A 366 -9.88 36.15 1.11
N LEU A 367 -9.87 35.93 -0.19
CA LEU A 367 -8.81 35.18 -0.88
C LEU A 367 -7.80 36.08 -1.59
N GLN A 368 -8.08 37.38 -1.75
CA GLN A 368 -7.31 38.32 -2.55
C GLN A 368 -5.80 38.21 -2.33
N LYS A 369 -5.32 38.31 -1.08
CA LYS A 369 -3.88 38.22 -0.77
C LYS A 369 -3.27 36.88 -1.20
N LEU A 370 -3.96 35.76 -0.95
CA LEU A 370 -3.49 34.42 -1.31
C LEU A 370 -3.49 34.21 -2.83
N VAL A 371 -4.53 34.71 -3.51
CA VAL A 371 -4.70 34.63 -4.96
C VAL A 371 -3.65 35.46 -5.68
N GLU A 372 -3.44 36.73 -5.30
CA GLU A 372 -2.41 37.57 -5.89
C GLU A 372 -1.03 36.94 -5.72
N THR A 373 -0.75 36.42 -4.53
CA THR A 373 0.46 35.66 -4.26
C THR A 373 0.59 34.46 -5.21
N GLY A 374 -0.48 33.67 -5.39
CA GLY A 374 -0.53 32.55 -6.34
C GLY A 374 -0.33 32.96 -7.80
N LEU A 375 -0.95 34.05 -8.24
CA LEU A 375 -0.82 34.57 -9.61
C LEU A 375 0.61 35.03 -9.91
N VAL A 376 1.24 35.72 -8.96
CA VAL A 376 2.66 36.09 -9.03
C VAL A 376 3.52 34.83 -9.19
N TYR A 377 3.29 33.79 -8.39
CA TYR A 377 4.01 32.52 -8.51
C TYR A 377 3.83 31.85 -9.87
N MET A 378 2.59 31.78 -10.36
CA MET A 378 2.30 31.14 -11.64
C MET A 378 2.94 31.89 -12.80
N LYS A 379 2.97 33.23 -12.75
CA LYS A 379 3.69 34.04 -13.73
C LYS A 379 5.17 33.64 -13.79
N PHE A 380 5.87 33.65 -12.64
CA PHE A 380 7.28 33.26 -12.61
C PHE A 380 7.50 31.81 -13.04
N LEU A 381 6.62 30.88 -12.66
CA LEU A 381 6.73 29.48 -13.08
C LEU A 381 6.62 29.33 -14.61
N MET A 382 5.66 30.02 -15.24
CA MET A 382 5.49 30.02 -16.69
C MET A 382 6.67 30.69 -17.40
N ASP A 383 7.12 31.83 -16.90
CA ASP A 383 8.28 32.55 -17.45
C ASP A 383 9.53 31.66 -17.35
N PHE A 384 9.75 30.97 -16.24
CA PHE A 384 10.86 30.03 -16.07
C PHE A 384 10.76 28.81 -16.99
N LYS A 385 9.57 28.24 -17.17
CA LYS A 385 9.37 27.13 -18.13
C LYS A 385 9.70 27.59 -19.55
N ARG A 386 9.29 28.81 -19.93
CA ARG A 386 9.63 29.43 -21.21
C ARG A 386 11.13 29.65 -21.33
N SER A 387 11.76 30.29 -20.35
CA SER A 387 13.20 30.54 -20.31
C SER A 387 14.04 29.25 -20.38
N LEU A 388 13.61 28.16 -19.72
CA LEU A 388 14.26 26.86 -19.84
C LEU A 388 14.17 26.31 -21.27
N LYS A 389 12.99 26.43 -21.91
CA LYS A 389 12.78 25.99 -23.30
C LYS A 389 13.63 26.79 -24.28
N ASP A 390 13.72 28.09 -24.06
CA ASP A 390 14.47 29.05 -24.88
C ASP A 390 15.97 29.07 -24.52
N ARG A 391 16.39 28.24 -23.54
CA ARG A 391 17.77 28.13 -23.02
C ARG A 391 18.36 29.46 -22.55
N VAL A 392 17.55 30.32 -21.94
CA VAL A 392 17.98 31.58 -21.35
C VAL A 392 18.87 31.31 -20.12
N GLY A 393 20.00 31.99 -19.99
CA GLY A 393 20.92 31.77 -18.86
C GLY A 393 20.31 32.18 -17.51
N PRO A 394 20.65 31.52 -16.38
CA PRO A 394 20.20 31.93 -15.05
C PRO A 394 20.53 33.39 -14.70
N GLU A 395 21.65 33.91 -15.18
CA GLU A 395 22.06 35.30 -14.97
C GLU A 395 21.08 36.29 -15.60
N GLU A 396 20.65 36.03 -16.83
CA GLU A 396 19.70 36.86 -17.57
C GLU A 396 18.30 36.80 -16.94
N VAL A 397 17.87 35.61 -16.50
CA VAL A 397 16.62 35.47 -15.76
C VAL A 397 16.67 36.24 -14.43
N PHE A 398 17.78 36.18 -13.69
CA PHE A 398 17.93 36.95 -12.46
C PHE A 398 17.85 38.46 -12.71
N ALA A 399 18.53 38.96 -13.75
CA ALA A 399 18.51 40.36 -14.14
C ALA A 399 17.08 40.83 -14.48
N SER A 400 16.27 39.99 -15.14
CA SER A 400 14.87 40.30 -15.45
C SER A 400 13.96 40.39 -14.21
N MET A 401 14.41 39.87 -13.07
CA MET A 401 13.67 39.86 -11.80
C MET A 401 14.06 41.03 -10.88
N GLN A 402 15.04 41.85 -11.26
CA GLN A 402 15.45 43.05 -10.51
C GLN A 402 14.40 44.17 -10.62
N PRO A 403 14.21 45.01 -9.59
CA PRO A 403 14.91 45.03 -8.29
C PRO A 403 14.29 44.09 -7.24
N SER A 404 13.26 43.30 -7.60
CA SER A 404 12.45 42.54 -6.64
C SER A 404 13.15 41.33 -6.04
N VAL A 405 14.22 40.83 -6.66
CA VAL A 405 15.00 39.70 -6.16
C VAL A 405 16.22 40.17 -5.35
N SER A 406 16.27 39.77 -4.08
CA SER A 406 17.44 39.89 -3.22
C SER A 406 18.00 38.50 -2.93
N VAL A 407 19.33 38.37 -2.83
CA VAL A 407 20.02 37.10 -2.50
C VAL A 407 19.77 36.76 -1.03
N ASP A 408 18.57 36.32 -0.69
CA ASP A 408 18.14 36.03 0.68
C ASP A 408 17.36 34.73 0.73
N ALA A 409 17.60 33.91 1.74
CA ALA A 409 16.88 32.66 1.96
C ALA A 409 15.38 32.88 2.15
N GLU A 410 14.98 34.02 2.72
CA GLU A 410 13.58 34.39 2.93
C GLU A 410 12.90 34.97 1.69
N ASN A 411 13.69 35.46 0.71
CA ASN A 411 13.17 35.98 -0.54
C ASN A 411 12.66 34.83 -1.43
N PHE A 412 11.35 34.75 -1.61
CA PHE A 412 10.75 33.69 -2.42
C PHE A 412 11.18 33.73 -3.88
N LEU A 413 11.39 34.91 -4.47
CA LEU A 413 11.83 35.07 -5.85
C LEU A 413 13.22 34.47 -6.03
N PHE A 414 14.10 34.68 -5.05
CA PHE A 414 15.43 34.06 -5.04
C PHE A 414 15.35 32.53 -4.96
N ARG A 415 14.50 31.99 -4.08
CA ARG A 415 14.27 30.54 -3.98
C ARG A 415 13.75 29.94 -5.29
N HIS A 416 12.84 30.64 -5.95
CA HIS A 416 12.30 30.25 -7.25
C HIS A 416 13.37 30.31 -8.35
N TRP A 417 14.16 31.39 -8.40
CA TRP A 417 15.28 31.51 -9.32
C TRP A 417 16.34 30.41 -9.09
N LEU A 418 16.64 30.04 -7.84
CA LEU A 418 17.54 28.92 -7.55
C LEU A 418 17.00 27.58 -8.09
N ARG A 419 15.68 27.34 -8.04
CA ARG A 419 15.05 26.16 -8.67
C ARG A 419 15.18 26.19 -10.19
N TYR A 420 15.06 27.38 -10.79
CA TYR A 420 15.31 27.59 -12.22
C TYR A 420 16.75 27.26 -12.57
N ALA A 421 17.72 27.92 -11.91
CA ALA A 421 19.15 27.70 -12.09
C ALA A 421 19.48 26.21 -11.94
N TRP A 422 18.97 25.55 -10.91
CA TRP A 422 19.17 24.12 -10.70
C TRP A 422 18.63 23.25 -11.84
N SER A 423 17.45 23.59 -12.37
CA SER A 423 16.85 22.88 -13.51
C SER A 423 17.66 23.10 -14.79
N TYR A 424 18.11 24.33 -15.04
CA TYR A 424 18.97 24.70 -16.16
C TYR A 424 20.31 23.92 -16.11
N MET A 425 20.97 23.90 -14.95
CA MET A 425 22.21 23.14 -14.73
C MET A 425 22.05 21.64 -15.00
N LYS A 426 20.86 21.07 -14.74
CA LYS A 426 20.56 19.65 -14.99
C LYS A 426 20.32 19.36 -16.47
N GLN A 427 19.54 20.21 -17.14
CA GLN A 427 19.21 20.03 -18.56
C GLN A 427 20.43 20.20 -19.46
N ASN A 428 21.36 21.08 -19.07
CA ASN A 428 22.56 21.39 -19.85
C ASN A 428 23.82 20.62 -19.41
N ARG A 429 23.68 19.53 -18.65
CA ARG A 429 24.83 18.65 -18.34
C ARG A 429 25.26 17.92 -19.60
N GLY A 430 26.30 18.42 -20.26
CA GLY A 430 26.85 17.82 -21.49
C GLY A 430 26.63 18.65 -22.75
N ASP A 431 26.16 19.90 -22.61
CA ASP A 431 26.17 20.82 -23.74
C ASP A 431 27.63 21.11 -24.16
N ALA A 432 28.02 20.61 -25.34
CA ALA A 432 29.36 20.74 -25.89
C ALA A 432 29.71 22.18 -26.28
N THR A 433 28.75 23.11 -26.26
CA THR A 433 28.96 24.53 -26.56
C THR A 433 29.74 25.29 -25.49
N GLY A 434 30.11 24.64 -24.37
CA GLY A 434 30.98 25.21 -23.33
C GLY A 434 30.30 26.22 -22.41
N LYS A 435 29.01 26.55 -22.63
CA LYS A 435 28.21 27.48 -21.80
C LYS A 435 27.49 26.79 -20.64
N ALA A 436 28.10 25.80 -20.02
CA ALA A 436 27.50 25.11 -18.88
C ALA A 436 27.46 26.06 -17.67
N PHE A 437 26.27 26.34 -17.14
CA PHE A 437 26.14 27.00 -15.85
C PHE A 437 26.56 26.00 -14.75
N THR A 438 27.71 26.22 -14.13
CA THR A 438 28.30 25.32 -13.13
C THR A 438 28.07 25.85 -11.71
N ASN A 439 28.39 25.03 -10.69
CA ASN A 439 28.39 25.53 -9.30
C ASN A 439 29.35 26.73 -9.13
N ALA A 440 30.46 26.75 -9.88
CA ALA A 440 31.41 27.86 -9.89
C ALA A 440 30.77 29.12 -10.48
N ALA A 441 30.17 29.01 -11.66
CA ALA A 441 29.46 30.13 -12.28
C ALA A 441 28.34 30.68 -11.38
N LEU A 442 27.55 29.80 -10.74
CA LEU A 442 26.53 30.20 -9.78
C LEU A 442 27.12 30.92 -8.57
N PHE A 443 28.23 30.44 -8.01
CA PHE A 443 28.89 31.09 -6.88
C PHE A 443 29.43 32.46 -7.26
N ASP A 444 30.19 32.55 -8.36
CA ASP A 444 30.78 33.79 -8.86
C ASP A 444 29.69 34.82 -9.18
N PHE A 445 28.58 34.37 -9.78
CA PHE A 445 27.41 35.20 -10.04
C PHE A 445 26.81 35.76 -8.73
N LEU A 446 26.59 34.92 -7.73
CA LEU A 446 26.01 35.36 -6.45
C LEU A 446 26.94 36.27 -5.64
N MET A 447 28.24 36.08 -5.76
CA MET A 447 29.24 36.97 -5.16
C MET A 447 29.32 38.32 -5.88
N LYS A 448 29.01 38.37 -7.19
CA LYS A 448 28.99 39.60 -7.98
C LYS A 448 27.70 40.39 -7.77
N GLU A 449 26.55 39.73 -7.81
CA GLU A 449 25.23 40.36 -7.72
C GLU A 449 24.77 40.58 -6.27
N GLY A 450 25.22 39.73 -5.34
CA GLY A 450 24.96 39.91 -3.93
C GLY A 450 25.98 40.84 -3.30
N THR A 451 25.54 41.86 -2.56
CA THR A 451 26.42 42.62 -1.65
C THR A 451 26.85 41.82 -0.42
N LYS A 452 26.70 40.48 -0.46
CA LYS A 452 26.90 39.58 0.67
C LYS A 452 28.33 39.06 0.72
N SER A 453 28.88 39.01 1.92
CA SER A 453 30.10 38.28 2.22
C SER A 453 29.92 36.78 2.00
N ILE A 454 31.05 36.05 1.90
CA ILE A 454 31.08 34.59 1.80
C ILE A 454 30.29 33.94 2.96
N GLU A 455 30.46 34.47 4.15
CA GLU A 455 29.80 34.00 5.38
C GLU A 455 28.28 34.18 5.32
N GLU A 456 27.83 35.34 4.82
CA GLU A 456 26.40 35.60 4.63
C GLU A 456 25.81 34.71 3.56
N LEU A 457 26.51 34.49 2.44
CA LEU A 457 26.06 33.59 1.38
C LEU A 457 26.01 32.13 1.86
N ALA A 458 26.98 31.69 2.67
CA ALA A 458 26.96 30.38 3.31
C ALA A 458 25.75 30.24 4.23
N ASN A 459 25.44 31.28 5.02
CA ASN A 459 24.25 31.31 5.86
C ASN A 459 22.94 31.24 5.04
N VAL A 460 22.86 31.93 3.90
CA VAL A 460 21.72 31.83 2.99
C VAL A 460 21.51 30.37 2.55
N PHE A 461 22.53 29.71 2.00
CA PHE A 461 22.39 28.31 1.57
C PHE A 461 22.13 27.36 2.74
N ARG A 462 22.67 27.64 3.93
CA ARG A 462 22.37 26.88 5.15
C ARG A 462 20.89 26.95 5.51
N SER A 463 20.29 28.14 5.51
CA SER A 463 18.85 28.30 5.75
C SER A 463 18.01 27.57 4.70
N LEU A 464 18.46 27.58 3.44
CA LEU A 464 17.80 26.88 2.34
C LEU A 464 17.90 25.34 2.40
N LEU A 465 18.74 24.76 3.27
CA LEU A 465 18.77 23.29 3.47
C LEU A 465 17.43 22.76 3.98
N PHE A 466 16.72 23.56 4.77
CA PHE A 466 15.45 23.18 5.37
C PHE A 466 14.25 23.51 4.48
N VAL A 467 14.48 24.13 3.32
CA VAL A 467 13.43 24.44 2.34
C VAL A 467 13.27 23.27 1.37
N SER A 468 12.06 22.76 1.26
CA SER A 468 11.73 21.63 0.38
C SER A 468 12.18 21.88 -1.07
N ARG A 469 12.84 20.86 -1.65
CA ARG A 469 13.42 20.84 -3.01
C ARG A 469 14.59 21.80 -3.27
N LEU A 470 15.05 22.57 -2.29
CA LEU A 470 16.30 23.34 -2.39
C LEU A 470 17.49 22.66 -1.71
N GLU A 471 17.24 21.69 -0.84
CA GLU A 471 18.29 20.89 -0.18
C GLU A 471 19.42 20.47 -1.13
N GLY A 472 19.10 19.90 -2.29
CA GLY A 472 20.11 19.39 -3.22
C GLY A 472 21.01 20.46 -3.84
N ILE A 473 20.47 21.64 -4.20
CA ILE A 473 21.31 22.74 -4.72
C ILE A 473 22.06 23.42 -3.56
N SER A 474 21.41 23.62 -2.42
CA SER A 474 22.03 24.22 -1.23
C SER A 474 23.20 23.39 -0.70
N GLN A 475 23.05 22.07 -0.59
CA GLN A 475 24.15 21.16 -0.25
C GLN A 475 25.29 21.30 -1.26
N ARG A 476 25.00 21.25 -2.56
CA ARG A 476 26.04 21.37 -3.60
C ARG A 476 26.78 22.70 -3.57
N MET A 477 26.07 23.80 -3.30
CA MET A 477 26.67 25.13 -3.23
C MET A 477 27.53 25.28 -2.00
N LEU A 478 27.03 24.90 -0.82
CA LEU A 478 27.85 24.86 0.38
C LEU A 478 29.11 24.01 0.14
N LEU A 479 28.98 22.88 -0.58
CA LEU A 479 30.09 21.95 -0.83
C LEU A 479 31.14 22.55 -1.74
N TYR A 480 30.68 23.21 -2.79
CA TYR A 480 31.54 23.95 -3.69
C TYR A 480 32.30 25.04 -2.92
N MET A 481 31.59 25.85 -2.12
CA MET A 481 32.18 26.93 -1.31
C MET A 481 33.17 26.38 -0.26
N ALA A 482 32.88 25.23 0.33
CA ALA A 482 33.78 24.60 1.28
C ALA A 482 34.98 23.93 0.61
N SER A 483 34.90 23.58 -0.68
CA SER A 483 36.02 22.98 -1.43
C SER A 483 37.02 24.00 -1.97
N THR A 484 36.64 25.28 -2.07
CA THR A 484 37.50 26.36 -2.58
C THR A 484 38.43 26.89 -1.49
N SER A 485 39.74 26.86 -1.72
CA SER A 485 40.77 27.20 -0.72
C SER A 485 40.62 28.56 -0.04
N LYS A 486 40.19 29.58 -0.80
CA LYS A 486 39.96 30.95 -0.32
C LYS A 486 38.71 31.10 0.57
N VAL A 487 37.74 30.20 0.41
CA VAL A 487 36.37 30.31 0.93
C VAL A 487 36.11 29.28 2.05
N SER A 488 36.81 28.15 2.01
CA SER A 488 36.57 26.96 2.82
C SER A 488 36.57 27.22 4.32
N THR A 489 37.51 28.02 4.81
CA THR A 489 37.66 28.28 6.24
C THR A 489 36.48 29.04 6.82
N LYS A 490 35.95 30.00 6.07
CA LYS A 490 34.82 30.85 6.47
C LYS A 490 33.52 30.04 6.50
N VAL A 491 33.32 29.20 5.48
CA VAL A 491 32.15 28.30 5.37
C VAL A 491 32.17 27.25 6.48
N LEU A 492 33.32 26.58 6.70
CA LEU A 492 33.44 25.58 7.74
C LEU A 492 33.21 26.18 9.14
N ARG A 493 33.72 27.39 9.41
CA ARG A 493 33.44 28.11 10.66
C ARG A 493 31.94 28.35 10.84
N CYS A 494 31.26 28.88 9.82
CA CYS A 494 29.81 29.10 9.84
C CYS A 494 29.02 27.80 10.13
N LEU A 495 29.44 26.69 9.54
CA LEU A 495 28.81 25.38 9.79
C LEU A 495 29.04 24.89 11.23
N VAL A 496 30.27 25.04 11.75
CA VAL A 496 30.64 24.71 13.13
C VAL A 496 29.79 25.50 14.12
N GLU A 497 29.76 26.83 13.99
CA GLU A 497 29.00 27.75 14.86
C GLU A 497 27.50 27.43 14.87
N SER A 498 26.97 26.94 13.74
CA SER A 498 25.56 26.56 13.62
C SER A 498 25.22 25.18 14.19
N GLY A 499 26.20 24.41 14.69
CA GLY A 499 25.98 23.08 15.25
C GLY A 499 25.47 22.06 14.23
N GLN A 500 25.66 22.31 12.93
CA GLN A 500 25.22 21.40 11.87
C GLN A 500 25.87 20.02 12.03
N ASN A 501 25.23 18.98 11.49
CA ASN A 501 25.84 17.66 11.51
C ASN A 501 26.90 17.58 10.40
N PRO A 502 28.19 17.38 10.67
CA PRO A 502 29.24 17.30 9.63
C PRO A 502 29.01 16.14 8.64
N PHE A 503 28.20 15.13 8.99
CA PHE A 503 27.81 14.07 8.06
C PHE A 503 26.71 14.47 7.08
N SER A 504 25.94 15.52 7.40
CA SER A 504 24.89 16.10 6.54
C SER A 504 25.46 16.99 5.43
N PHE A 505 26.71 17.43 5.59
CA PHE A 505 27.42 18.30 4.66
C PHE A 505 28.76 17.68 4.24
N ILE A 506 28.75 17.03 3.08
CA ILE A 506 29.77 16.06 2.67
C ILE A 506 30.80 16.64 1.70
N LEU A 507 31.94 17.14 2.19
CA LEU A 507 33.02 17.57 1.30
C LEU A 507 33.30 16.49 0.24
N PRO A 508 33.48 16.85 -1.05
CA PRO A 508 33.91 15.90 -2.06
C PRO A 508 35.34 15.45 -1.72
N LEU A 509 35.48 14.42 -0.88
CA LEU A 509 36.72 14.07 -0.19
C LEU A 509 37.87 13.78 -1.17
N GLY A 510 37.56 13.22 -2.34
CA GLY A 510 38.53 13.01 -3.41
C GLY A 510 39.14 14.29 -3.98
N TYR A 511 38.37 15.39 -4.02
CA TYR A 511 38.71 16.61 -4.75
C TYR A 511 39.03 17.81 -3.84
N CYS A 512 38.89 17.66 -2.52
CA CYS A 512 39.22 18.72 -1.58
C CYS A 512 40.74 18.79 -1.28
N GLU A 513 41.26 20.01 -1.14
CA GLU A 513 42.64 20.26 -0.71
C GLU A 513 42.89 19.74 0.71
N ALA A 514 44.14 19.37 1.02
CA ALA A 514 44.52 18.82 2.32
C ALA A 514 44.15 19.76 3.48
N VAL A 515 44.38 21.07 3.35
CA VAL A 515 44.06 22.08 4.38
C VAL A 515 42.56 22.12 4.67
N THR A 516 41.73 22.07 3.63
CA THR A 516 40.28 22.05 3.73
C THR A 516 39.79 20.75 4.38
N PHE A 517 40.35 19.61 3.97
CA PHE A 517 40.04 18.31 4.57
C PHE A 517 40.38 18.29 6.06
N THR A 518 41.57 18.77 6.45
CA THR A 518 42.01 18.85 7.85
C THR A 518 41.06 19.69 8.70
N LYS A 519 40.63 20.86 8.20
CA LYS A 519 39.68 21.73 8.92
C LYS A 519 38.30 21.09 9.08
N TRP A 520 37.79 20.45 8.05
CA TRP A 520 36.53 19.71 8.13
C TRP A 520 36.64 18.48 9.03
N PHE A 521 37.76 17.77 8.99
CA PHE A 521 38.02 16.61 9.84
C PHE A 521 38.15 17.03 11.31
N LYS A 522 38.72 18.20 11.58
CA LYS A 522 38.71 18.82 12.92
C LYS A 522 37.28 19.02 13.41
N TYR A 523 36.43 19.66 12.60
CA TYR A 523 35.01 19.84 12.93
C TYR A 523 34.27 18.51 13.15
N LEU A 524 34.50 17.52 12.29
CA LEU A 524 33.95 16.17 12.44
C LEU A 524 34.36 15.54 13.78
N THR A 525 35.63 15.71 14.16
CA THR A 525 36.20 15.18 15.39
C THR A 525 35.57 15.86 16.60
N GLU A 526 35.55 17.18 16.64
CA GLU A 526 34.92 17.99 17.70
C GLU A 526 33.43 17.64 17.87
N TYR A 527 32.69 17.53 16.76
CA TYR A 527 31.29 17.11 16.77
C TYR A 527 31.12 15.68 17.32
N THR A 528 31.98 14.75 16.93
CA THR A 528 31.94 13.35 17.41
C THR A 528 32.21 13.27 18.90
N ILE A 529 33.18 14.05 19.39
CA ILE A 529 33.51 14.18 20.81
C ILE A 529 32.30 14.71 21.58
N ALA A 530 31.71 15.82 21.12
CA ALA A 530 30.55 16.43 21.75
C ALA A 530 29.32 15.48 21.82
N GLN A 531 29.19 14.57 20.87
CA GLN A 531 28.13 13.55 20.84
C GLN A 531 28.45 12.28 21.66
N GLY A 532 29.63 12.20 22.29
CA GLY A 532 30.08 11.02 23.04
C GLY A 532 30.32 9.78 22.16
N ARG A 533 30.57 9.95 20.86
CA ARG A 533 30.67 8.85 19.87
C ARG A 533 32.11 8.46 19.52
N ILE A 534 33.03 8.54 20.48
CA ILE A 534 34.45 8.17 20.29
C ILE A 534 34.68 6.68 20.61
N ASP A 535 33.62 5.91 20.87
CA ASP A 535 33.72 4.47 21.03
C ASP A 535 34.02 3.77 19.68
N LEU A 536 34.45 2.51 19.75
CA LEU A 536 34.77 1.69 18.57
C LEU A 536 33.62 1.68 17.54
N LYS A 537 32.37 1.68 18.01
CA LYS A 537 31.17 1.70 17.16
C LYS A 537 31.02 3.04 16.42
N GLY A 538 31.22 4.16 17.12
CA GLY A 538 31.22 5.49 16.52
C GLY A 538 32.34 5.69 15.50
N ILE A 539 33.54 5.21 15.80
CA ILE A 539 34.70 5.26 14.89
C ILE A 539 34.44 4.42 13.63
N LEU A 540 33.91 3.20 13.77
CA LEU A 540 33.54 2.37 12.62
C LEU A 540 32.43 3.02 11.78
N ALA A 541 31.46 3.68 12.41
CA ALA A 541 30.43 4.43 11.70
C ALA A 541 30.99 5.63 10.93
N ILE A 542 31.98 6.35 11.50
CA ILE A 542 32.72 7.40 10.81
C ILE A 542 33.44 6.82 9.60
N TYR A 543 34.21 5.75 9.81
CA TYR A 543 34.96 5.09 8.75
C TYR A 543 34.06 4.67 7.57
N ASN A 544 32.99 3.92 7.84
CA ASN A 544 32.08 3.44 6.79
C ASN A 544 31.45 4.59 6.02
N ARG A 545 31.14 5.70 6.70
CA ARG A 545 30.63 6.92 6.05
C ARG A 545 31.70 7.62 5.21
N LEU A 546 32.93 7.73 5.68
CA LEU A 546 34.04 8.32 4.91
C LEU A 546 34.37 7.46 3.68
N ASN A 547 34.53 6.15 3.87
CA ASN A 547 34.94 5.21 2.85
C ASN A 547 33.90 5.07 1.72
N SER A 548 32.62 4.94 2.07
CA SER A 548 31.53 4.87 1.07
C SER A 548 31.45 6.09 0.15
N ARG A 549 32.07 7.21 0.55
CA ARG A 549 32.02 8.51 -0.13
C ARG A 549 33.32 8.90 -0.83
N MET A 550 34.37 8.07 -0.76
CA MET A 550 35.56 8.22 -1.58
C MET A 550 35.24 7.92 -3.06
N PRO A 551 35.82 8.66 -4.01
CA PRO A 551 35.55 8.45 -5.43
C PRO A 551 35.97 7.04 -5.85
N GLY A 552 34.99 6.22 -6.25
CA GLY A 552 35.25 4.96 -6.92
C GLY A 552 35.64 5.18 -8.38
N ILE A 553 35.97 4.09 -9.07
CA ILE A 553 36.16 4.11 -10.52
C ILE A 553 34.79 4.42 -11.17
N HIS A 554 34.70 5.53 -11.89
CA HIS A 554 33.51 5.92 -12.64
C HIS A 554 33.76 5.74 -14.13
N GLY A 555 33.27 4.63 -14.69
CA GLY A 555 33.30 4.37 -16.14
C GLY A 555 32.49 3.11 -16.49
N PRO A 556 31.98 3.00 -17.73
CA PRO A 556 31.23 1.83 -18.21
C PRO A 556 32.11 0.58 -18.46
N MET A 557 33.36 0.57 -18.00
CA MET A 557 34.21 -0.61 -18.04
C MET A 557 33.80 -1.59 -16.93
N LEU A 558 32.88 -2.47 -17.32
CA LEU A 558 32.75 -3.89 -16.98
C LEU A 558 33.60 -4.41 -15.79
N LEU A 559 32.90 -4.93 -14.78
CA LEU A 559 33.29 -6.09 -13.96
C LEU A 559 34.57 -5.98 -13.11
N GLU A 560 34.85 -4.83 -12.49
CA GLU A 560 35.76 -4.86 -11.34
C GLU A 560 35.04 -5.39 -10.09
N SER A 561 35.66 -6.36 -9.40
CA SER A 561 35.08 -6.96 -8.21
C SER A 561 34.83 -5.89 -7.14
N PRO A 562 33.73 -5.96 -6.35
CA PRO A 562 33.44 -5.01 -5.27
C PRO A 562 34.62 -4.77 -4.33
N PHE A 563 35.47 -5.78 -4.15
CA PHE A 563 36.69 -5.72 -3.37
C PHE A 563 37.69 -4.68 -3.91
N LYS A 564 37.93 -4.64 -5.23
CA LYS A 564 38.87 -3.66 -5.84
C LYS A 564 38.41 -2.22 -5.64
N GLN A 565 37.10 -1.98 -5.75
CA GLN A 565 36.52 -0.65 -5.55
C GLN A 565 36.68 -0.19 -4.09
N ASP A 566 36.44 -1.09 -3.14
CA ASP A 566 36.58 -0.84 -1.72
C ASP A 566 38.04 -0.64 -1.30
N SER A 567 38.98 -1.40 -1.87
CA SER A 567 40.42 -1.20 -1.66
C SER A 567 40.89 0.16 -2.19
N LEU A 568 40.44 0.58 -3.39
CA LEU A 568 40.79 1.90 -3.93
C LEU A 568 40.30 3.03 -3.02
N LYS A 569 39.06 2.95 -2.55
CA LYS A 569 38.46 3.93 -1.63
C LYS A 569 39.22 3.99 -0.30
N ALA A 570 39.60 2.84 0.25
CA ALA A 570 40.39 2.76 1.47
C ALA A 570 41.79 3.38 1.29
N ALA A 571 42.47 3.11 0.17
CA ALA A 571 43.76 3.72 -0.15
C ALA A 571 43.68 5.25 -0.27
N GLN A 572 42.66 5.76 -0.97
CA GLN A 572 42.41 7.20 -1.08
C GLN A 572 42.13 7.84 0.28
N LEU A 573 41.37 7.15 1.14
CA LEU A 573 41.10 7.62 2.51
C LEU A 573 42.37 7.69 3.35
N ILE A 574 43.25 6.68 3.29
CA ILE A 574 44.55 6.71 3.98
C ILE A 574 45.38 7.90 3.50
N ALA A 575 45.45 8.14 2.19
CA ALA A 575 46.20 9.26 1.63
C ALA A 575 45.69 10.62 2.16
N LYS A 576 44.38 10.76 2.36
CA LYS A 576 43.77 11.98 2.92
C LYS A 576 43.97 12.10 4.44
N LEU A 577 43.96 10.99 5.17
CA LEU A 577 44.16 10.98 6.64
C LEU A 577 45.61 11.17 7.05
N ARG A 578 46.58 10.83 6.19
CA ARG A 578 48.01 10.91 6.55
C ARG A 578 48.48 12.31 6.95
N PRO A 579 48.13 13.40 6.24
CA PRO A 579 48.45 14.77 6.69
C PRO A 579 47.84 15.16 8.04
N ILE A 580 46.78 14.47 8.48
CA ILE A 580 46.09 14.74 9.76
C ILE A 580 46.88 14.18 10.95
N LEU A 581 47.76 13.19 10.73
CA LEU A 581 48.62 12.64 11.78
C LEU A 581 49.57 13.67 12.40
N GLU A 582 49.87 14.74 11.66
CA GLU A 582 50.69 15.87 12.10
C GLU A 582 49.91 16.88 12.96
N VAL A 583 48.59 16.74 13.06
CA VAL A 583 47.73 17.60 13.89
C VAL A 583 47.46 16.89 15.22
N THR A 584 48.14 17.33 16.28
CA THR A 584 48.13 16.70 17.62
C THR A 584 46.73 16.31 18.11
N GLU A 585 45.76 17.22 17.96
CA GLU A 585 44.37 17.06 18.42
C GLU A 585 43.56 16.01 17.63
N LEU A 586 43.97 15.70 16.40
CA LEU A 586 43.24 14.82 15.46
C LEU A 586 43.94 13.48 15.24
N LYS A 587 45.21 13.41 15.65
CA LYS A 587 46.12 12.29 15.43
C LYS A 587 45.54 10.96 15.84
N GLU A 588 44.89 10.90 17.00
CA GLU A 588 44.36 9.65 17.56
C GLU A 588 43.19 9.08 16.75
N LEU A 589 42.22 9.93 16.37
CA LEU A 589 41.11 9.48 15.53
C LEU A 589 41.60 9.12 14.12
N ALA A 590 42.51 9.91 13.56
CA ALA A 590 43.09 9.64 12.24
C ALA A 590 43.85 8.30 12.21
N ARG A 591 44.65 8.00 13.25
CA ARG A 591 45.32 6.69 13.40
C ARG A 591 44.34 5.53 13.39
N LYS A 592 43.28 5.61 14.20
CA LYS A 592 42.26 4.54 14.28
C LYS A 592 41.55 4.32 12.95
N LEU A 593 41.21 5.39 12.22
CA LEU A 593 40.61 5.29 10.90
C LEU A 593 41.57 4.73 9.83
N ILE A 594 42.86 5.05 9.90
CA ILE A 594 43.89 4.48 9.01
C ILE A 594 44.03 2.98 9.25
N VAL A 595 44.09 2.54 10.51
CA VAL A 595 44.15 1.11 10.86
C VAL A 595 42.96 0.36 10.28
N ILE A 596 41.75 0.90 10.43
CA ILE A 596 40.54 0.30 9.84
C ILE A 596 40.67 0.20 8.30
N ALA A 597 41.14 1.26 7.64
CA ALA A 597 41.34 1.29 6.20
C ALA A 597 42.38 0.27 5.72
N GLU A 598 43.48 0.09 6.45
CA GLU A 598 44.53 -0.88 6.17
C GLU A 598 44.05 -2.33 6.32
N LEU A 599 43.18 -2.60 7.29
CA LEU A 599 42.55 -3.91 7.44
C LEU A 599 41.64 -4.22 6.23
N GLN A 600 40.86 -3.23 5.77
CA GLN A 600 40.03 -3.40 4.58
C GLN A 600 40.87 -3.57 3.30
N LEU A 601 42.01 -2.88 3.17
CA LEU A 601 42.96 -3.09 2.07
C LEU A 601 43.50 -4.52 2.01
N LYS A 602 43.66 -5.17 3.17
CA LYS A 602 44.14 -6.55 3.29
C LYS A 602 43.04 -7.60 3.08
N GLY A 603 41.81 -7.21 2.76
CA GLY A 603 40.70 -8.14 2.60
C GLY A 603 40.12 -8.70 3.89
N LEU A 604 40.45 -8.09 5.03
CA LEU A 604 39.91 -8.50 6.31
C LEU A 604 38.54 -7.84 6.54
N SER A 605 37.58 -8.63 6.99
CA SER A 605 36.28 -8.11 7.45
C SER A 605 36.49 -7.21 8.65
N VAL A 606 36.10 -5.95 8.53
CA VAL A 606 36.17 -4.97 9.62
C VAL A 606 34.88 -5.09 10.45
N ASP A 607 34.89 -5.99 11.43
CA ASP A 607 33.87 -6.03 12.48
C ASP A 607 34.43 -5.52 13.82
N ILE A 608 33.51 -5.23 14.76
CA ILE A 608 33.86 -4.66 16.07
C ILE A 608 34.77 -5.61 16.87
N SER A 609 34.65 -6.94 16.68
CA SER A 609 35.43 -7.93 17.41
C SER A 609 36.88 -8.00 16.91
N VAL A 610 37.08 -7.86 15.60
CA VAL A 610 38.40 -7.76 14.96
C VAL A 610 39.07 -6.45 15.36
N LEU A 611 38.33 -5.34 15.36
CA LEU A 611 38.88 -4.04 15.76
C LEU A 611 39.24 -3.97 17.22
N LYS A 612 38.46 -4.59 18.11
CA LYS A 612 38.77 -4.64 19.54
C LYS A 612 40.09 -5.37 19.79
N LYS A 613 40.29 -6.54 19.16
CA LYS A 613 41.53 -7.32 19.28
C LYS A 613 42.78 -6.67 18.67
N PHE A 614 42.60 -5.72 17.75
CA PHE A 614 43.71 -5.05 17.07
C PHE A 614 44.07 -3.70 17.71
N MET A 615 43.15 -3.11 18.49
CA MET A 615 43.39 -1.86 19.23
C MET A 615 43.79 -2.08 20.69
N GLU A 616 43.49 -3.25 21.26
CA GLU A 616 44.15 -3.80 22.45
C GLU A 616 45.56 -4.25 22.09
#